data_AF-A0A023EE69-F1
#
_entry.id   AF-A0A023EE69-F1
#
_cell.length_a   1.000
_cell.length_b   1.000
_cell.length_c   1.000
_cell.angle_alpha   90.00
_cell.angle_beta   90.00
_cell.angle_gamma   90.00
#
_symmetry.space_group_name_H-M   'P 1'
#
loop_
_entity.id
_entity.type
_entity.pdbx_description
1 polymer ?
#
loop_
_entity_poly.entity_id
_entity_poly.type
_entity_poly.pdbx_seq_one_letter_code
_entity_poly.pdbx_strand_id
1 'polypeptide(L)'
;IKMSLIEDAIRVFKEDWHDRKKRSAADEEGFQHPTVVSHEDKWIAGCLMQCVYRKNNAVDKNGWPTLDGLVNLYTDGVSEQGYFMATLRGVDRCLKGTSMKYKVKRNDVADNFEQCNVAFDVFDCISDMITEYCSDQPSHDFH
;
A
#
# COMPACT_ATOMS: atom_id res chain seq x y z
N ILE A 1 7.03 -29.76 0.64
CA ILE A 1 8.11 -28.74 0.56
C ILE A 1 9.04 -29.01 1.75
N LYS A 2 10.36 -29.17 1.53
CA LYS A 2 11.28 -29.52 2.62
C LYS A 2 11.55 -28.27 3.48
N MET A 3 11.45 -28.39 4.80
CA MET A 3 11.66 -27.28 5.75
C MET A 3 13.04 -26.62 5.59
N SER A 4 14.04 -27.42 5.19
CA SER A 4 15.40 -26.95 4.91
C SER A 4 15.47 -25.89 3.81
N LEU A 5 14.60 -25.96 2.80
CA LEU A 5 14.56 -24.95 1.72
C LEU A 5 14.01 -23.61 2.22
N ILE A 6 13.11 -23.65 3.20
CA ILE A 6 12.52 -22.46 3.81
C ILE A 6 13.55 -21.80 4.75
N GLU A 7 14.28 -22.59 5.53
CA GLU A 7 15.35 -22.10 6.41
C GLU A 7 16.50 -21.48 5.61
N ASP A 8 16.92 -22.10 4.51
CA ASP A 8 17.96 -21.57 3.62
C ASP A 8 17.51 -20.26 2.97
N ALA A 9 16.27 -20.18 2.49
CA ALA A 9 15.70 -18.94 1.95
C ALA A 9 15.68 -17.83 3.00
N ILE A 10 15.19 -18.12 4.22
CA ILE A 10 15.16 -17.15 5.33
C ILE A 10 16.58 -16.68 5.68
N ARG A 11 17.59 -17.56 5.64
CA ARG A 11 18.98 -17.20 5.93
C ARG A 11 19.54 -16.23 4.89
N VAL A 12 19.32 -16.51 3.60
CA VAL A 12 19.72 -15.63 2.50
C VAL A 12 19.03 -14.26 2.62
N PHE A 13 17.73 -14.23 2.92
CA PHE A 13 17.00 -12.97 3.15
C PHE A 13 17.56 -12.17 4.33
N LYS A 14 18.02 -12.84 5.39
CA LYS A 14 18.58 -12.19 6.58
C LYS A 14 19.94 -11.56 6.30
N GLU A 15 20.78 -12.22 5.51
CA GLU A 15 22.09 -11.73 5.09
C GLU A 15 21.95 -10.48 4.18
N ASP A 16 21.02 -10.50 3.22
CA ASP A 16 20.72 -9.35 2.34
C ASP A 16 20.15 -8.14 3.10
N TRP A 17 19.38 -8.37 4.16
CA TRP A 17 18.80 -7.31 5.00
C TRP A 17 19.86 -6.49 5.74
N HIS A 18 20.91 -7.16 6.22
CA HIS A 18 22.02 -6.51 6.93
C HIS A 18 22.88 -5.64 6.01
N ASP A 19 23.08 -6.06 4.76
CA ASP A 19 23.83 -5.28 3.77
C ASP A 19 23.04 -4.08 3.21
N ARG A 20 21.70 -4.17 3.18
CA ARG A 20 20.82 -3.05 2.81
C ARG A 20 20.82 -1.96 3.90
N LYS A 21 20.76 -2.37 5.18
CA LYS A 21 20.83 -1.46 6.33
C LYS A 21 22.13 -0.64 6.39
N LYS A 22 23.24 -1.20 5.90
CA LYS A 22 24.54 -0.51 5.85
C LYS A 22 24.61 0.59 4.78
N ARG A 23 23.78 0.52 3.72
CA ARG A 23 23.68 1.57 2.69
C ARG A 23 22.74 2.70 3.09
N SER A 24 21.65 2.39 3.82
CA SER A 24 20.67 3.37 4.28
C SER A 24 21.19 4.36 5.34
N ALA A 25 22.30 4.06 6.03
CA ALA A 25 22.89 4.96 7.02
C ALA A 25 23.74 6.09 6.41
N ALA A 26 23.92 6.11 5.08
CA ALA A 26 24.71 7.14 4.38
C ALA A 26 23.85 8.23 3.72
N ASP A 27 22.51 8.09 3.72
CA ASP A 27 21.54 9.07 3.18
C ASP A 27 20.56 9.48 4.30
N GLU A 28 21.04 10.23 5.29
CA GLU A 28 20.18 10.92 6.26
C GLU A 28 19.92 12.35 5.76
N GLU A 29 18.76 12.57 5.12
CA GLU A 29 17.88 13.74 5.27
C GLU A 29 16.71 13.65 4.28
N GLY A 30 15.53 13.32 4.79
CA GLY A 30 14.28 13.21 4.02
C GLY A 30 13.64 11.83 4.18
N PHE A 31 12.36 11.81 4.55
CA PHE A 31 11.55 10.61 4.74
C PHE A 31 11.39 9.88 3.41
N GLN A 32 12.42 9.14 2.97
CA GLN A 32 12.39 8.31 1.78
C GLN A 32 11.51 7.10 2.07
N HIS A 33 10.35 7.02 1.42
CA HIS A 33 9.56 5.79 1.36
C HIS A 33 10.34 4.79 0.50
N PRO A 34 11.05 3.79 1.05
CA PRO A 34 11.87 2.90 0.26
C PRO A 34 10.98 1.75 -0.21
N THR A 35 9.95 2.03 -1.01
CA THR A 35 9.27 0.99 -1.79
C THR A 35 10.08 0.61 -3.03
N VAL A 36 11.42 0.55 -2.88
CA VAL A 36 12.28 -0.26 -3.76
C VAL A 36 12.13 -1.72 -3.32
N VAL A 37 10.93 -2.24 -3.52
CA VAL A 37 10.58 -3.62 -3.26
C VAL A 37 10.83 -4.42 -4.53
N SER A 38 11.35 -5.64 -4.43
CA SER A 38 11.50 -6.50 -5.61
C SER A 38 10.13 -6.76 -6.24
N HIS A 39 10.07 -7.11 -7.53
CA HIS A 39 8.80 -7.38 -8.19
C HIS A 39 8.02 -8.53 -7.52
N GLU A 40 8.73 -9.53 -6.97
CA GLU A 40 8.11 -10.64 -6.22
C GLU A 40 7.53 -10.18 -4.88
N ASP A 41 8.31 -9.41 -4.11
CA ASP A 41 7.85 -8.89 -2.82
C ASP A 41 6.68 -7.91 -2.98
N LYS A 42 6.71 -7.08 -4.04
CA LYS A 42 5.60 -6.20 -4.42
C LYS A 42 4.34 -7.02 -4.68
N TRP A 43 4.46 -8.11 -5.43
CA TRP A 43 3.32 -8.97 -5.72
C TRP A 43 2.78 -9.64 -4.44
N ILE A 44 3.66 -10.13 -3.57
CA ILE A 44 3.27 -10.74 -2.28
C ILE A 44 2.54 -9.71 -1.41
N ALA A 45 3.11 -8.53 -1.22
CA ALA A 45 2.49 -7.44 -0.47
C ALA A 45 1.15 -7.01 -1.10
N GLY A 46 1.09 -6.95 -2.42
CA GLY A 46 -0.13 -6.68 -3.17
C GLY A 46 -1.23 -7.70 -2.93
N CYS A 47 -0.90 -8.99 -2.92
CA CYS A 47 -1.88 -10.03 -2.60
C CYS A 47 -2.31 -9.99 -1.14
N LEU A 48 -1.42 -9.65 -0.21
CA LEU A 48 -1.78 -9.42 1.19
C LEU A 48 -2.76 -8.24 1.31
N MET A 49 -2.50 -7.13 0.62
CA MET A 49 -3.40 -5.97 0.60
C MET A 49 -4.74 -6.32 -0.04
N GLN A 50 -4.74 -7.09 -1.12
CA GLN A 50 -5.98 -7.56 -1.75
C GLN A 50 -6.83 -8.42 -0.78
N CYS A 51 -6.19 -9.25 0.05
CA CYS A 51 -6.88 -9.99 1.12
C CYS A 51 -7.47 -9.06 2.18
N VAL A 52 -6.75 -8.02 2.60
CA VAL A 52 -7.25 -7.00 3.54
C VAL A 52 -8.46 -6.27 2.94
N TYR A 53 -8.37 -5.86 1.67
CA TYR A 53 -9.47 -5.17 1.01
C TYR A 53 -10.72 -6.05 0.93
N ARG A 54 -10.58 -7.32 0.53
CA ARG A 54 -11.69 -8.28 0.52
C ARG A 54 -12.30 -8.47 1.91
N LYS A 55 -11.48 -8.66 2.94
CA LYS A 55 -11.94 -8.87 4.31
C LYS A 55 -12.78 -7.71 4.84
N ASN A 56 -12.44 -6.48 4.42
CA ASN A 56 -13.11 -5.26 4.86
C ASN A 56 -14.16 -4.75 3.87
N ASN A 57 -14.61 -5.58 2.91
CA ASN A 57 -15.57 -5.19 1.87
C ASN A 57 -15.14 -3.95 1.05
N ALA A 58 -13.83 -3.76 0.88
CA ALA A 58 -13.25 -2.64 0.13
C ALA A 58 -13.06 -2.93 -1.36
N VAL A 59 -13.53 -4.08 -1.85
CA VAL A 59 -13.54 -4.45 -3.26
C VAL A 59 -14.96 -4.68 -3.78
N ASP A 60 -15.16 -4.52 -5.08
CA ASP A 60 -16.40 -4.85 -5.75
C ASP A 60 -16.53 -6.35 -6.02
N LYS A 61 -17.68 -6.75 -6.59
CA LYS A 61 -17.99 -8.13 -6.98
C LYS A 61 -16.98 -8.74 -7.98
N ASN A 62 -16.25 -7.90 -8.70
CA ASN A 62 -15.28 -8.30 -9.71
C ASN A 62 -13.84 -8.31 -9.16
N GLY A 63 -13.67 -7.96 -7.87
CA GLY A 63 -12.39 -7.98 -7.16
C GLY A 63 -11.59 -6.68 -7.25
N TRP A 64 -12.18 -5.59 -7.75
CA TRP A 64 -11.51 -4.31 -7.87
C TRP A 64 -11.72 -3.43 -6.65
N PRO A 65 -10.70 -2.69 -6.17
CA PRO A 65 -10.88 -1.75 -5.07
C PRO A 65 -11.92 -0.64 -5.38
N THR A 66 -12.66 -0.27 -4.36
CA THR A 66 -13.77 0.69 -4.43
C THR A 66 -13.49 1.93 -3.60
N LEU A 67 -14.03 3.08 -4.02
CA LEU A 67 -13.85 4.35 -3.31
C LEU A 67 -14.39 4.26 -1.88
N ASP A 68 -15.69 3.96 -1.75
CA ASP A 68 -16.37 3.97 -0.46
C ASP A 68 -15.75 2.96 0.52
N GLY A 69 -15.43 1.76 0.04
CA GLY A 69 -14.87 0.72 0.89
C GLY A 69 -13.44 1.00 1.35
N LEU A 70 -12.60 1.61 0.49
CA LEU A 70 -11.27 2.04 0.91
C LEU A 70 -11.32 3.24 1.85
N VAL A 71 -12.17 4.23 1.57
CA VAL A 71 -12.34 5.37 2.49
C VAL A 71 -12.75 4.86 3.87
N ASN A 72 -13.77 3.99 3.94
CA ASN A 72 -14.19 3.40 5.20
C ASN A 72 -13.05 2.62 5.89
N LEU A 73 -12.25 1.86 5.14
CA LEU A 73 -11.11 1.12 5.69
C LEU A 73 -10.05 2.04 6.33
N TYR A 74 -9.71 3.15 5.68
CA TYR A 74 -8.64 4.04 6.16
C TYR A 74 -9.12 5.04 7.21
N THR A 75 -10.42 5.36 7.26
CA THR A 75 -10.97 6.30 8.24
C THR A 75 -11.64 5.63 9.42
N ASP A 76 -11.67 4.28 9.47
CA ASP A 76 -12.25 3.56 10.59
C ASP A 76 -11.55 3.95 11.91
N GLY A 77 -12.34 4.30 12.92
CA GLY A 77 -11.84 4.77 14.21
C GLY A 77 -11.26 6.20 14.22
N VAL A 78 -11.27 6.94 13.12
CA VAL A 78 -10.79 8.33 13.06
C VAL A 78 -11.96 9.32 13.18
N SER A 79 -11.89 10.23 14.15
CA SER A 79 -12.91 11.27 14.36
C SER A 79 -12.59 12.61 13.71
N GLU A 80 -11.40 12.76 13.12
CA GLU A 80 -10.96 14.02 12.51
C GLU A 80 -11.56 14.18 11.10
N GLN A 81 -12.36 15.24 10.92
CA GLN A 81 -13.00 15.52 9.64
C GLN A 81 -11.99 15.91 8.54
N GLY A 82 -10.88 16.56 8.90
CA GLY A 82 -9.79 16.89 7.99
C GLY A 82 -9.17 15.63 7.38
N TYR A 83 -8.84 14.66 8.24
CA TYR A 83 -8.31 13.36 7.84
C TYR A 83 -9.27 12.63 6.90
N PHE A 84 -10.56 12.60 7.24
CA PHE A 84 -11.57 11.98 6.38
C PHE A 84 -11.57 12.56 4.96
N MET A 85 -11.57 13.90 4.84
CA MET A 85 -11.59 14.57 3.53
C MET A 85 -10.29 14.41 2.76
N ALA A 86 -9.15 14.38 3.46
CA ALA A 86 -7.85 14.09 2.86
C ALA A 86 -7.82 12.65 2.30
N THR A 87 -8.23 11.67 3.10
CA THR A 87 -8.32 10.26 2.68
C THR A 87 -9.27 10.09 1.51
N LEU A 88 -10.47 10.69 1.54
CA LEU A 88 -11.43 10.64 0.41
C LEU A 88 -10.81 11.11 -0.90
N ARG A 89 -10.11 12.25 -0.88
CA ARG A 89 -9.45 12.81 -2.07
C ARG A 89 -8.26 11.96 -2.51
N GLY A 90 -7.47 11.47 -1.56
CA GLY A 90 -6.33 10.59 -1.82
C GLY A 90 -6.77 9.29 -2.49
N VAL A 91 -7.77 8.61 -1.93
CA VAL A 91 -8.34 7.37 -2.49
C VAL A 91 -8.88 7.58 -3.89
N ASP A 92 -9.69 8.63 -4.14
CA ASP A 92 -10.22 8.92 -5.49
C ASP A 92 -9.10 9.13 -6.52
N ARG A 93 -8.07 9.92 -6.16
CA ARG A 93 -6.90 10.16 -7.02
C ARG A 93 -6.15 8.86 -7.31
N CYS A 94 -5.86 8.06 -6.29
CA CYS A 94 -5.11 6.81 -6.43
C CYS A 94 -5.87 5.76 -7.24
N LEU A 95 -7.18 5.61 -7.01
CA LEU A 95 -8.02 4.71 -7.80
C LEU A 95 -8.05 5.12 -9.27
N LYS A 96 -8.18 6.42 -9.58
CA LYS A 96 -8.14 6.91 -10.97
C LYS A 96 -6.78 6.66 -11.61
N GLY A 97 -5.70 6.99 -10.92
CA GLY A 97 -4.33 6.76 -11.40
C GLY A 97 -4.05 5.29 -11.72
N THR A 98 -4.36 4.40 -10.78
CA THR A 98 -4.14 2.95 -10.95
C THR A 98 -5.07 2.36 -12.01
N SER A 99 -6.33 2.81 -12.08
CA SER A 99 -7.28 2.36 -13.12
C SER A 99 -6.77 2.69 -14.52
N MET A 100 -6.18 3.88 -14.71
CA MET A 100 -5.58 4.28 -15.99
C MET A 100 -4.31 3.46 -16.29
N LYS A 101 -3.45 3.25 -15.30
CA LYS A 101 -2.18 2.52 -15.44
C LYS A 101 -2.39 1.05 -15.87
N TYR A 102 -3.34 0.37 -15.23
CA TYR A 102 -3.62 -1.05 -15.49
C TYR A 102 -4.74 -1.27 -16.52
N LYS A 103 -5.37 -0.20 -17.02
CA LYS A 103 -6.53 -0.28 -17.92
C LYS A 103 -7.67 -1.11 -17.33
N VAL A 104 -7.94 -0.89 -16.03
CA VAL A 104 -8.94 -1.62 -15.26
C VAL A 104 -10.31 -1.52 -15.93
N LYS A 105 -10.85 -2.68 -16.33
CA LYS A 105 -12.22 -2.80 -16.82
C LYS A 105 -13.10 -3.24 -15.68
N ARG A 106 -13.80 -2.30 -15.03
CA ARG A 106 -14.65 -2.58 -13.87
C ARG A 106 -15.77 -3.58 -14.13
N ASN A 107 -16.15 -3.79 -15.39
CA ASN A 107 -17.17 -4.78 -15.77
C ASN A 107 -16.61 -6.21 -15.86
N ASP A 108 -15.30 -6.36 -16.00
CA ASP A 108 -14.63 -7.65 -16.14
C ASP A 108 -14.12 -8.11 -14.78
N VAL A 109 -14.15 -9.44 -14.57
CA VAL A 109 -13.55 -10.06 -13.38
C VAL A 109 -12.04 -9.89 -13.48
N ALA A 110 -11.45 -9.36 -12.41
CA ALA A 110 -10.03 -9.09 -12.37
C ALA A 110 -9.23 -10.39 -12.29
N ASP A 111 -8.15 -10.51 -13.05
CA ASP A 111 -7.22 -11.65 -12.89
C ASP A 111 -6.48 -11.55 -11.57
N ASN A 112 -6.24 -12.68 -10.89
CA ASN A 112 -5.63 -12.71 -9.54
C ASN A 112 -4.29 -11.95 -9.49
N PHE A 113 -3.48 -12.07 -10.54
CA PHE A 113 -2.19 -11.38 -10.62
C PHE A 113 -2.36 -9.86 -10.78
N GLU A 114 -3.33 -9.42 -11.57
CA GLU A 114 -3.62 -8.01 -11.78
C GLU A 114 -4.21 -7.37 -10.52
N GLN A 115 -5.10 -8.08 -9.82
CA GLN A 115 -5.67 -7.63 -8.54
C GLN A 115 -4.59 -7.33 -7.51
N CYS A 116 -3.60 -8.22 -7.35
CA CYS A 116 -2.53 -8.00 -6.38
C CYS A 116 -1.69 -6.76 -6.73
N ASN A 117 -1.34 -6.58 -8.00
CA ASN A 117 -0.57 -5.42 -8.43
C ASN A 117 -1.34 -4.11 -8.24
N VAL A 118 -2.62 -4.10 -8.62
CA VAL A 118 -3.50 -2.94 -8.43
C VAL A 118 -3.69 -2.64 -6.95
N ALA A 119 -3.87 -3.66 -6.10
CA ALA A 119 -4.03 -3.47 -4.67
C ALA A 119 -2.78 -2.85 -4.02
N PHE A 120 -1.59 -3.29 -4.42
CA PHE A 120 -0.33 -2.69 -3.97
C PHE A 120 -0.21 -1.23 -4.40
N ASP A 121 -0.39 -0.93 -5.69
CA ASP A 121 -0.22 0.43 -6.21
C ASP A 121 -1.24 1.41 -5.63
N VAL A 122 -2.47 0.93 -5.34
CA VAL A 122 -3.47 1.72 -4.63
C VAL A 122 -3.05 1.97 -3.18
N PHE A 123 -2.57 0.94 -2.47
CA PHE A 123 -2.08 1.07 -1.09
C PHE A 123 -0.92 2.07 -0.99
N ASP A 124 0.09 1.91 -1.84
CA ASP A 124 1.31 2.72 -1.88
C ASP A 124 0.95 4.20 -2.11
N CYS A 125 0.14 4.47 -3.13
CA CYS A 125 -0.34 5.81 -3.43
C CYS A 125 -1.17 6.42 -2.28
N ILE A 126 -2.08 5.68 -1.66
CA ILE A 126 -2.89 6.20 -0.55
C ILE A 126 -1.99 6.49 0.66
N SER A 127 -1.01 5.63 0.92
CA SER A 127 -0.05 5.80 2.01
C SER A 127 0.76 7.09 1.83
N ASP A 128 1.19 7.38 0.61
CA ASP A 128 1.85 8.66 0.28
C ASP A 128 0.93 9.86 0.53
N MET A 129 -0.32 9.82 0.03
CA MET A 129 -1.29 10.91 0.20
C MET A 129 -1.61 11.19 1.68
N ILE A 130 -1.72 10.13 2.51
CA ILE A 130 -1.96 10.26 3.95
C ILE A 130 -0.71 10.79 4.64
N THR A 131 0.48 10.31 4.26
CA THR A 131 1.75 10.77 4.83
C THR A 131 1.96 12.26 4.56
N GLU A 132 1.66 12.72 3.34
CA GLU A 132 1.69 14.13 2.96
C GLU A 132 0.75 14.95 3.86
N TYR A 133 -0.50 14.50 4.01
CA TYR A 133 -1.46 15.16 4.90
C TYR A 133 -0.98 15.26 6.36
N CYS A 134 -0.41 14.18 6.90
CA CYS A 134 0.10 14.17 8.27
C CYS A 134 1.37 15.01 8.45
N SER A 135 2.16 15.19 7.39
CA SER A 135 3.41 15.97 7.42
C SER A 135 3.16 17.47 7.28
N ASP A 136 2.08 17.85 6.58
CA ASP A 136 1.67 19.25 6.37
C ASP A 136 0.90 19.84 7.57
N GLN A 137 0.64 19.06 8.63
CA GLN A 137 0.07 19.62 9.85
C GLN A 137 1.15 20.41 10.60
N PRO A 138 0.98 21.74 10.81
CA PRO A 138 1.90 22.49 11.65
C PRO A 138 1.92 21.84 13.03
N SER A 139 3.12 21.53 13.53
CA SER A 139 3.33 21.02 14.87
C SER A 139 2.52 21.86 15.85
N HIS A 140 1.44 21.31 16.38
CA HIS A 140 0.70 21.92 17.45
C HIS A 140 1.66 21.95 18.65
N ASP A 141 2.30 23.10 18.87
CA ASP A 141 3.09 23.38 20.05
C ASP A 141 2.22 23.08 21.27
N PHE A 142 2.60 22.04 22.01
CA PHE A 142 2.09 21.83 23.35
C PHE A 142 2.61 22.98 24.22
N HIS A 143 1.71 23.90 24.60
CA HIS A 143 1.87 24.84 25.69
C HIS A 143 0.93 24.47 26.83
#